data_AF-A0A1G7BGB1-F1
#
_entry.id   AF-A0A1G7BGB1-F1
#
_cell.length_a   1.000
_cell.length_b   1.000
_cell.length_c   1.000
_cell.angle_alpha   90.00
_cell.angle_beta   90.00
_cell.angle_gamma   90.00
#
_symmetry.space_group_name_H-M   'P 1'
#
loop_
_entity.id
_entity.type
_entity.pdbx_description
1 polymer ?
#
loop_
_entity_poly.entity_id
_entity_poly.type
_entity_poly.pdbx_seq_one_letter_code
_entity_poly.pdbx_strand_id
1 'polypeptide(L)'
;MKQNKTGARVSIPATDTLKIALDTAPRRSPLILTNTKGVPWTAAGFSASWRKLCARAGIEGLTFNDLRGTAVTRLARAGCDHAEISAITGHKMGDVGRVLDHHYVSRNALLADEAIARLGDTPGTDLSNRPSNRAGVSPTQEEKA
;
A
#
# COMPACT_ATOMS: atom_id res chain seq x y z
N MET A 1 4.25 -15.56 7.91
CA MET A 1 5.70 -15.72 7.65
C MET A 1 6.51 -14.69 8.44
N LYS A 2 7.84 -14.82 8.54
CA LYS A 2 8.72 -13.87 9.27
C LYS A 2 9.65 -13.15 8.29
N GLN A 3 9.79 -11.82 8.39
CA GLN A 3 10.74 -11.07 7.57
C GLN A 3 12.18 -11.31 8.08
N ASN A 4 13.12 -11.60 7.18
CA ASN A 4 14.51 -11.82 7.56
C ASN A 4 15.17 -10.59 8.21
N LYS A 5 14.94 -9.39 7.67
CA LYS A 5 15.65 -8.18 8.12
C LYS A 5 15.19 -7.64 9.48
N THR A 6 13.89 -7.71 9.77
CA THR A 6 13.31 -7.10 10.98
C THR A 6 12.77 -8.14 11.96
N GLY A 7 12.60 -9.38 11.52
CA GLY A 7 11.91 -10.41 12.29
C GLY A 7 10.40 -10.20 12.44
N ALA A 8 9.82 -9.19 11.79
CA ALA A 8 8.38 -8.93 11.84
C ALA A 8 7.59 -10.11 11.26
N ARG A 9 6.50 -10.48 11.93
CA ARG A 9 5.54 -11.44 11.38
C ARG A 9 4.63 -10.73 10.38
N VAL A 10 4.57 -11.25 9.16
CA VAL A 10 3.74 -10.75 8.07
C VAL A 10 2.77 -11.85 7.66
N SER A 11 1.48 -11.50 7.56
CA SER A 11 0.45 -12.35 6.99
C SER A 11 0.05 -11.78 5.63
N ILE A 12 0.15 -12.59 4.57
CA ILE A 12 -0.26 -12.19 3.22
C ILE A 12 -1.31 -13.19 2.76
N PRO A 13 -2.60 -12.87 2.94
CA PRO A 13 -3.68 -13.67 2.39
C PRO A 13 -3.56 -13.72 0.87
N ALA A 14 -3.71 -14.91 0.30
CA ALA A 14 -3.76 -15.06 -1.15
C ALA A 14 -5.12 -14.59 -1.67
N THR A 15 -5.12 -13.66 -2.62
CA THR A 15 -6.32 -13.30 -3.38
C THR A 15 -6.77 -14.46 -4.25
N ASP A 16 -8.03 -14.47 -4.66
CA ASP A 16 -8.55 -15.54 -5.53
C ASP A 16 -7.82 -15.58 -6.87
N THR A 17 -7.46 -14.42 -7.42
CA THR A 17 -6.62 -14.32 -8.61
C THR A 17 -5.26 -15.00 -8.42
N LEU A 18 -4.62 -14.81 -7.26
CA LEU A 18 -3.35 -15.47 -6.96
C LEU A 18 -3.52 -16.98 -6.80
N LYS A 19 -4.59 -17.43 -6.13
CA LYS A 19 -4.89 -18.88 -6.00
C LYS A 19 -5.07 -19.53 -7.36
N ILE A 20 -5.92 -18.96 -8.22
CA ILE A 20 -6.16 -19.47 -9.58
C ILE A 20 -4.85 -19.55 -10.38
N ALA A 21 -4.02 -18.51 -10.31
CA ALA A 21 -2.74 -18.50 -10.99
C ALA A 21 -1.78 -19.59 -10.47
N LEU A 22 -1.75 -19.82 -9.15
CA LEU A 22 -0.94 -20.87 -8.54
C LEU A 22 -1.46 -22.28 -8.85
N ASP A 23 -2.78 -22.47 -8.90
CA ASP A 23 -3.40 -23.76 -9.21
C ASP A 23 -3.22 -24.15 -10.68
N THR A 24 -3.19 -23.16 -11.58
CA THR A 24 -2.99 -23.37 -13.02
C THR A 24 -1.50 -23.54 -13.38
N ALA A 25 -0.59 -23.04 -12.53
CA ALA A 25 0.83 -23.11 -12.80
C ALA A 25 1.35 -24.57 -12.79
N PRO A 26 2.17 -24.99 -13.78
CA PRO A 26 2.76 -26.33 -13.77
C PRO A 26 3.58 -26.60 -12.51
N ARG A 27 3.26 -27.69 -11.80
CA ARG A 27 3.98 -28.11 -10.59
C ARG A 27 5.30 -28.80 -10.95
N ARG A 28 6.39 -28.05 -10.94
CA ARG A 28 7.74 -28.54 -11.30
C ARG A 28 8.67 -28.80 -10.12
N SER A 29 8.35 -28.26 -8.95
CA SER A 29 9.19 -28.28 -7.76
C SER A 29 8.32 -28.00 -6.52
N PRO A 30 8.72 -28.44 -5.31
CA PRO A 30 8.08 -27.99 -4.07
C PRO A 30 8.23 -26.48 -3.81
N LEU A 31 9.13 -25.80 -4.54
CA LEU A 31 9.29 -24.35 -4.49
C LEU A 31 8.58 -23.69 -5.67
N ILE A 32 7.94 -22.54 -5.41
CA ILE A 32 7.21 -21.78 -6.44
C ILE A 32 8.18 -21.02 -7.35
N LEU A 33 9.19 -20.35 -6.78
CA LEU A 33 10.13 -19.52 -7.53
C LEU A 33 11.37 -20.32 -7.96
N THR A 34 11.24 -21.01 -9.10
CA THR A 34 12.33 -21.78 -9.70
C THR A 34 12.71 -21.27 -11.08
N ASN A 35 13.95 -21.55 -11.48
CA ASN A 35 14.42 -21.34 -12.85
C ASN A 35 13.87 -22.42 -13.80
N THR A 36 14.26 -22.36 -15.06
CA THR A 36 13.83 -23.31 -16.11
C THR A 36 14.27 -24.75 -15.87
N LYS A 37 15.27 -24.97 -15.00
CA LYS A 37 15.76 -26.30 -14.60
C LYS A 37 15.06 -26.85 -13.35
N GLY A 38 14.04 -26.15 -12.83
CA GLY A 38 13.32 -26.57 -11.61
C GLY A 38 14.07 -26.31 -10.30
N VAL A 39 15.22 -25.63 -10.37
CA VAL A 39 16.05 -25.29 -9.21
C VAL A 39 15.65 -23.91 -8.67
N PRO A 40 15.61 -23.68 -7.35
CA PRO A 40 15.38 -22.36 -6.79
C PRO A 40 16.29 -21.28 -7.38
N TRP A 41 15.73 -20.09 -7.57
CA TRP A 41 16.51 -18.95 -8.04
C TRP A 41 17.57 -18.53 -7.03
N THR A 42 18.77 -18.25 -7.53
CA THR A 42 19.73 -17.40 -6.80
C THR A 42 19.31 -15.93 -6.95
N ALA A 43 19.65 -15.09 -5.98
CA ALA A 43 19.35 -13.66 -6.05
C ALA A 43 19.93 -13.02 -7.33
N ALA A 44 21.19 -13.33 -7.66
CA ALA A 44 21.83 -12.83 -8.88
C ALA A 44 21.16 -13.35 -10.16
N GLY A 45 20.82 -14.65 -10.20
CA GLY A 45 20.16 -15.26 -11.35
C GLY A 45 18.78 -14.65 -11.60
N PHE A 46 18.02 -14.41 -10.53
CA PHE A 46 16.72 -13.77 -10.61
C PHE A 46 16.84 -12.34 -11.14
N SER A 47 17.72 -11.52 -10.56
CA SER A 47 17.94 -10.13 -10.99
C SER A 47 18.37 -10.02 -12.45
N ALA A 48 19.22 -10.94 -12.92
CA ALA A 48 19.61 -11.00 -14.33
C ALA A 48 18.43 -11.35 -15.24
N SER A 49 17.59 -12.32 -14.84
CA SER A 49 16.40 -12.71 -15.58
C SER A 49 15.34 -11.60 -15.61
N TRP A 50 15.15 -10.89 -14.49
CA TRP A 50 14.26 -9.73 -14.39
C TRP A 50 14.66 -8.64 -15.37
N ARG A 51 15.93 -8.24 -15.39
CA ARG A 51 16.43 -7.22 -16.33
C ARG A 51 16.22 -7.61 -17.78
N LYS A 52 16.44 -8.88 -18.13
CA LYS A 52 16.15 -9.40 -19.48
C LYS A 52 14.66 -9.34 -19.82
N LEU A 53 13.79 -9.61 -18.85
CA LEU A 53 12.34 -9.49 -19.01
C LEU A 53 11.94 -8.03 -19.26
N CYS A 54 12.41 -7.08 -18.44
CA CYS A 54 12.14 -5.65 -18.64
C CYS A 54 12.61 -5.17 -20.01
N ALA A 55 13.83 -5.53 -20.42
CA ALA A 55 14.36 -5.18 -21.74
C ALA A 55 13.49 -5.73 -22.88
N ARG A 56 13.04 -6.99 -22.78
CA ARG A 56 12.12 -7.59 -23.76
C ARG A 56 10.75 -6.92 -23.80
N ALA A 57 10.29 -6.37 -22.69
CA ALA A 57 9.03 -5.64 -22.58
C ALA A 57 9.17 -4.16 -22.97
N GLY A 58 10.37 -3.67 -23.30
CA GLY A 58 10.63 -2.25 -23.55
C GLY A 58 10.46 -1.37 -22.32
N ILE A 59 10.62 -1.93 -21.11
CA ILE A 59 10.47 -1.21 -19.85
C ILE A 59 11.85 -0.85 -19.32
N GLU A 60 12.08 0.44 -19.10
CA GLU A 60 13.31 0.98 -18.53
C GLU A 60 13.09 1.53 -17.12
N GLY A 61 14.17 1.67 -16.35
CA GLY A 61 14.13 2.25 -15.00
C GLY A 61 13.42 1.43 -13.92
N LEU A 62 12.95 0.21 -14.23
CA LEU A 62 12.21 -0.64 -13.30
C LEU A 62 13.09 -1.72 -12.65
N THR A 63 13.17 -1.69 -11.32
CA THR A 63 13.77 -2.73 -10.49
C THR A 63 12.69 -3.68 -9.95
N PHE A 64 13.10 -4.88 -9.52
CA PHE A 64 12.17 -5.84 -8.93
C PHE A 64 11.53 -5.32 -7.63
N ASN A 65 12.26 -4.51 -6.86
CA ASN A 65 11.77 -3.95 -5.60
C ASN A 65 10.60 -2.98 -5.81
N ASP A 66 10.49 -2.37 -7.00
CA ASP A 66 9.43 -1.42 -7.33
C ASP A 66 8.05 -2.06 -7.38
N LEU A 67 7.97 -3.39 -7.55
CA LEU A 67 6.70 -4.12 -7.43
C LEU A 67 6.07 -3.96 -6.05
N ARG A 68 6.89 -3.87 -5.00
CA ARG A 68 6.40 -3.66 -3.63
C ARG A 68 5.91 -2.21 -3.44
N GLY A 69 6.56 -1.22 -4.05
CA GLY A 69 6.04 0.15 -4.11
C GLY A 69 4.72 0.22 -4.86
N THR A 70 4.60 -0.51 -5.97
CA THR A 70 3.34 -0.62 -6.73
C THR A 70 2.22 -1.24 -5.90
N ALA A 71 2.51 -2.26 -5.09
CA ALA A 71 1.53 -2.85 -4.18
C ALA A 71 1.03 -1.84 -3.13
N VAL A 72 1.94 -1.05 -2.53
CA VAL A 72 1.59 0.04 -1.61
C VAL A 72 0.64 1.05 -2.30
N THR A 73 0.99 1.50 -3.49
CA THR A 73 0.15 2.42 -4.28
C THR A 73 -1.23 1.84 -4.60
N ARG A 74 -1.30 0.56 -4.99
CA ARG A 74 -2.58 -0.11 -5.30
C ARG A 74 -3.47 -0.28 -4.08
N LEU A 75 -2.89 -0.62 -2.93
CA LEU A 75 -3.64 -0.75 -1.68
C LEU A 75 -4.17 0.62 -1.21
N ALA A 76 -3.36 1.67 -1.32
CA ALA A 76 -3.82 3.03 -1.01
C ALA A 76 -4.98 3.48 -1.91
N ARG A 77 -4.93 3.16 -3.21
CA ARG A 77 -6.04 3.42 -4.15
C ARG A 77 -7.28 2.56 -3.90
N ALA A 78 -7.10 1.38 -3.31
CA ALA A 78 -8.22 0.55 -2.85
C ALA A 78 -8.80 1.06 -1.52
N GLY A 79 -8.20 2.12 -0.97
CA GLY A 79 -8.64 2.75 0.25
C GLY A 79 -8.08 2.16 1.54
N CYS A 80 -7.13 1.24 1.46
CA CYS A 80 -6.51 0.71 2.67
C CYS A 80 -5.80 1.82 3.45
N ASP A 81 -5.90 1.78 4.77
CA ASP A 81 -5.18 2.72 5.62
C ASP A 81 -3.68 2.35 5.71
N HIS A 82 -2.89 3.21 6.35
CA HIS A 82 -1.45 3.00 6.48
C HIS A 82 -1.11 1.75 7.29
N ALA A 83 -1.95 1.37 8.25
CA ALA A 83 -1.74 0.21 9.11
C ALA A 83 -1.98 -1.10 8.35
N GLU A 84 -3.06 -1.17 7.57
CA GLU A 84 -3.38 -2.28 6.68
C GLU A 84 -2.29 -2.47 5.60
N ILE A 85 -1.87 -1.37 4.96
CA ILE A 85 -0.80 -1.39 3.96
C ILE A 85 0.50 -1.90 4.58
N SER A 86 0.85 -1.39 5.76
CA SER A 86 2.04 -1.81 6.51
C SER A 86 1.99 -3.29 6.87
N ALA A 87 0.85 -3.80 7.33
CA ALA A 87 0.67 -5.19 7.71
C ALA A 87 0.85 -6.16 6.53
N ILE A 88 0.35 -5.81 5.34
CA ILE A 88 0.46 -6.66 4.14
C ILE A 88 1.85 -6.54 3.52
N THR A 89 2.37 -5.31 3.40
CA THR A 89 3.63 -5.08 2.69
C THR A 89 4.85 -5.35 3.57
N GLY A 90 4.71 -5.32 4.89
CA GLY A 90 5.78 -5.46 5.87
C GLY A 90 6.71 -4.23 5.93
N HIS A 91 6.20 -3.04 5.60
CA HIS A 91 6.93 -1.78 5.84
C HIS A 91 6.84 -1.40 7.31
N LYS A 92 7.72 -0.51 7.78
CA LYS A 92 7.43 0.18 9.04
C LYS A 92 6.31 1.17 8.79
N MET A 93 5.48 1.44 9.79
CA MET A 93 4.37 2.40 9.66
C MET A 93 4.82 3.74 9.08
N GLY A 94 5.90 4.33 9.60
CA GLY A 94 6.45 5.60 9.09
C GLY A 94 7.03 5.53 7.67
N ASP A 95 7.41 4.34 7.19
CA ASP A 95 7.94 4.17 5.83
C ASP A 95 6.83 4.14 4.77
N VAL A 96 5.60 3.76 5.14
CA VAL A 96 4.48 3.69 4.18
C VAL A 96 4.20 5.07 3.59
N GLY A 97 4.12 6.10 4.44
CA GLY A 97 3.92 7.49 3.99
C GLY A 97 5.01 7.94 3.02
N ARG A 98 6.28 7.65 3.32
CA ARG A 98 7.41 8.00 2.43
C ARG A 98 7.35 7.29 1.08
N VAL A 99 6.95 6.02 1.05
CA VAL A 99 6.76 5.26 -0.19
C VAL A 99 5.60 5.87 -1.00
N LEU A 100 4.50 6.24 -0.34
CA LEU A 100 3.41 6.94 -0.98
C LEU A 100 3.87 8.30 -1.49
N ASP A 101 4.52 9.16 -0.72
CA ASP A 101 5.00 10.46 -1.20
C ASP A 101 5.89 10.35 -2.45
N HIS A 102 6.75 9.32 -2.51
CA HIS A 102 7.65 9.09 -3.64
C HIS A 102 6.95 8.55 -4.90
N HIS A 103 5.98 7.64 -4.75
CA HIS A 103 5.31 6.96 -5.88
C HIS A 103 3.89 7.49 -6.18
N TYR A 104 3.36 8.28 -5.27
CA TYR A 104 2.01 8.85 -5.23
C TYR A 104 2.16 10.38 -5.21
N VAL A 105 2.72 10.93 -6.29
CA VAL A 105 3.05 12.36 -6.46
C VAL A 105 1.81 13.27 -6.56
N SER A 106 0.66 12.85 -6.03
CA SER A 106 -0.48 13.73 -5.88
C SER A 106 -1.18 13.41 -4.58
N ARG A 107 -1.08 14.36 -3.62
CA ARG A 107 -2.13 14.62 -2.64
C ARG A 107 -3.39 15.02 -3.43
N ASN A 108 -4.00 14.02 -4.05
CA ASN A 108 -5.02 14.17 -5.07
C ASN A 108 -6.37 14.31 -4.38
N ALA A 109 -7.23 15.18 -4.91
CA ALA A 109 -8.61 15.36 -4.46
C ALA A 109 -9.34 14.03 -4.24
N LEU A 110 -9.04 13.01 -5.06
CA LEU A 110 -9.58 11.65 -4.94
C LEU A 110 -9.42 11.01 -3.55
N LEU A 111 -8.27 11.16 -2.88
CA LEU A 111 -8.11 10.60 -1.53
C LEU A 111 -8.94 11.36 -0.50
N ALA A 112 -9.11 12.68 -0.70
CA ALA A 112 -10.00 13.48 0.14
C ALA A 112 -11.47 13.10 -0.11
N ASP A 113 -11.86 12.92 -1.38
CA ASP A 113 -13.20 12.51 -1.79
C ASP A 113 -13.56 11.13 -1.24
N GLU A 114 -12.65 10.16 -1.35
CA GLU A 114 -12.80 8.82 -0.78
C GLU A 114 -12.86 8.84 0.75
N ALA A 115 -12.05 9.67 1.40
CA ALA A 115 -12.08 9.82 2.86
C ALA A 115 -13.40 10.43 3.33
N ILE A 116 -13.92 11.44 2.63
CA ILE A 116 -15.22 12.06 2.91
C ILE A 116 -16.36 11.08 2.61
N ALA A 117 -16.29 10.31 1.54
CA ALA A 117 -17.28 9.27 1.23
C ALA A 117 -17.37 8.23 2.36
N ARG A 118 -16.23 7.74 2.87
CA ARG A 118 -16.21 6.80 4.00
C ARG A 118 -16.72 7.41 5.30
N LEU A 119 -16.44 8.70 5.55
CA LEU A 119 -17.01 9.41 6.69
C LEU A 119 -18.55 9.47 6.59
N GLY A 120 -19.09 9.69 5.39
CA GLY A 120 -20.53 9.70 5.14
C GLY A 120 -21.20 8.33 5.31
N ASP A 121 -20.51 7.25 4.93
CA ASP A 121 -21.02 5.88 4.99
C ASP A 121 -20.91 5.21 6.37
N THR A 122 -20.38 5.90 7.39
CA THR A 122 -20.20 5.31 8.73
C THR A 122 -21.57 5.14 9.42
N PRO A 123 -22.06 3.90 9.67
CA PRO A 123 -23.35 3.68 10.32
C PRO A 123 -23.23 4.08 11.80
N GLY A 124 -23.92 5.16 12.18
CA GLY A 124 -23.98 5.64 13.56
C GLY A 124 -23.41 7.04 13.81
N THR A 125 -23.11 7.82 12.76
CA THR A 125 -22.81 9.25 12.93
C THR A 125 -24.09 10.03 13.25
N ASP A 126 -24.58 9.89 14.47
CA ASP A 126 -25.65 10.72 14.99
C ASP A 126 -25.11 12.14 15.21
N LEU A 127 -25.34 13.01 14.22
CA LEU A 127 -24.98 14.42 14.27
C LEU A 127 -25.82 15.23 15.28
N SER A 128 -26.80 14.61 15.94
CA SER A 128 -27.69 15.30 16.88
C SER A 128 -27.04 15.63 18.23
N ASN A 129 -25.89 15.06 18.58
CA ASN A 129 -25.25 15.27 19.90
C ASN A 129 -23.97 16.13 19.88
N ARG A 130 -23.82 17.07 18.92
CA ARG A 130 -22.75 18.08 19.03
C ARG A 130 -23.14 19.16 20.03
N PRO A 131 -22.40 19.36 21.15
CA PRO A 131 -22.62 20.53 21.99
C PRO A 131 -22.30 21.78 21.15
N SER A 132 -23.32 22.62 20.98
CA SER A 132 -23.22 23.90 20.27
C SER A 132 -22.28 24.82 21.04
N ASN A 133 -21.00 24.84 20.68
CA ASN A 133 -20.09 25.86 21.17
C ASN A 133 -20.27 27.13 20.32
N ARG A 134 -21.43 27.79 20.47
CA ARG A 134 -21.55 29.23 20.22
C ARG A 134 -20.87 29.95 21.39
N ALA A 135 -19.54 29.94 21.39
CA ALA A 135 -18.79 30.90 22.19
C ALA A 135 -19.00 32.27 21.52
N GLY A 136 -19.70 33.16 22.25
CA GLY A 136 -20.05 34.48 21.79
C GLY A 136 -18.82 35.30 21.39
N VAL A 137 -18.84 35.79 20.16
CA VAL A 137 -18.12 37.02 19.83
C VAL A 137 -18.97 38.15 20.39
N SER A 138 -18.62 38.63 21.58
CA SER A 138 -19.04 39.96 22.03
C SER A 138 -17.95 40.96 21.63
N PRO A 139 -18.30 42.12 21.06
CA PRO A 139 -17.36 43.12 20.61
C PRO A 139 -16.87 43.93 21.81
N THR A 140 -15.57 43.92 22.09
CA THR A 140 -14.98 44.91 23.00
C THR A 140 -14.79 46.19 22.20
N GLN A 141 -15.57 47.21 22.55
CA GLN A 141 -15.42 48.58 22.06
C GLN A 141 -14.15 49.24 22.63
N GLU A 142 -13.63 50.19 21.86
CA GLU A 142 -12.57 51.14 22.19
C GLU A 142 -12.87 51.95 23.47
N GLU A 143 -11.84 52.29 24.25
CA GLU A 143 -11.74 53.65 24.80
C GLU A 143 -10.27 54.08 24.99
N LYS A 144 -10.00 55.31 24.55
CA LYS A 144 -8.74 56.06 24.61
C LYS A 144 -8.43 56.56 26.03
N ALA A 145 -7.15 56.63 26.37
CA ALA A 145 -6.48 57.82 26.92
C ALA A 145 -4.96 57.62 26.86
#